data_AF-A0A1V4AZI7-F1
#
_entry.id   AF-A0A1V4AZI7-F1
#
_cell.length_a   1.000
_cell.length_b   1.000
_cell.length_c   1.000
_cell.angle_alpha   90.00
_cell.angle_beta   90.00
_cell.angle_gamma   90.00
#
_symmetry.space_group_name_H-M   'P 1'
#
loop_
_entity.id
_entity.type
_entity.pdbx_description
1 polymer ?
#
loop_
_entity_poly.entity_id
_entity_poly.type
_entity_poly.pdbx_seq_one_letter_code
_entity_poly.pdbx_strand_id
1 'polypeptide(L)'
;MKVGIYDDPFENTEYTEEELDQFRPIQDVMPAEFLTMVKRHRGKQKAPTKQAITIRLSPEVVNAFKATGKGWQSRINEILLKHVNSM
;
A
#
# COMPACT_ATOMS: atom_id res chain seq x y z
N MET A 1 21.65 5.03 -25.52
CA MET A 1 22.79 4.85 -24.60
C MET A 1 22.33 3.94 -23.47
N LYS A 2 22.98 2.79 -23.27
CA LYS A 2 22.67 1.91 -22.12
C LYS A 2 23.30 2.54 -20.88
N VAL A 3 22.49 2.73 -19.85
CA VAL A 3 22.90 3.21 -18.53
C VAL A 3 23.83 2.15 -17.95
N GLY A 4 25.03 2.55 -17.53
CA GLY A 4 26.01 1.63 -16.95
C GLY A 4 25.42 0.94 -15.73
N ILE A 5 25.36 -0.39 -15.77
CA ILE A 5 25.17 -1.22 -14.59
C ILE A 5 26.49 -1.06 -13.81
N TYR A 6 26.43 -0.53 -12.60
CA TYR A 6 27.56 -0.58 -11.69
C TYR A 6 27.82 -2.07 -11.42
N ASP A 7 28.99 -2.55 -11.83
CA ASP A 7 29.50 -3.86 -11.41
C ASP A 7 30.14 -3.61 -10.05
N ASP A 8 29.33 -3.61 -8.99
CA ASP A 8 29.84 -3.42 -7.63
C ASP A 8 30.56 -4.72 -7.23
N PRO A 9 31.89 -4.69 -7.03
CA PRO A 9 32.65 -5.90 -6.69
C PRO A 9 32.27 -6.50 -5.33
N PHE A 10 31.40 -5.82 -4.57
CA PHE A 10 30.84 -6.30 -3.30
C PHE A 10 29.39 -6.80 -3.43
N GLU A 11 28.79 -6.81 -4.63
CA GLU A 11 27.35 -7.07 -4.80
C GLU A 11 26.94 -8.52 -4.50
N ASN A 12 27.87 -9.47 -4.41
CA ASN A 12 27.56 -10.88 -4.17
C ASN A 12 28.65 -11.63 -3.38
N THR A 13 29.19 -11.04 -2.30
CA THR A 13 30.01 -11.83 -1.37
C THR A 13 29.09 -12.72 -0.55
N GLU A 14 29.17 -14.03 -0.76
CA GLU A 14 28.45 -15.00 0.06
C GLU A 14 28.98 -14.95 1.50
N TYR A 15 28.08 -14.95 2.48
CA TYR A 15 28.47 -15.04 3.88
C TYR A 15 29.08 -16.40 4.17
N THR A 16 30.18 -16.42 4.92
CA THR A 16 30.74 -17.64 5.49
C THR A 16 29.82 -18.22 6.58
N GLU A 17 29.96 -19.51 6.87
CA GLU A 17 29.17 -20.18 7.91
C GLU A 17 29.39 -19.56 9.31
N GLU A 18 30.63 -19.10 9.57
CA GLU A 18 31.00 -18.38 10.80
C GLU A 18 30.34 -17.00 10.91
N GLU A 19 30.12 -16.31 9.79
CA GLU A 19 29.42 -15.03 9.75
C GLU A 19 27.90 -15.21 9.93
N LEU A 20 27.33 -16.28 9.37
CA LEU A 20 25.92 -16.63 9.56
C LEU A 20 25.60 -16.97 11.03
N ASP A 21 26.50 -17.65 11.73
CA ASP A 21 26.32 -18.01 13.14
C ASP A 21 26.27 -16.77 14.07
N GLN A 22 26.84 -15.65 13.64
CA GLN A 22 26.82 -14.39 14.40
C GLN A 22 25.51 -13.61 14.26
N PHE A 23 24.59 -14.04 13.39
CA PHE A 23 23.36 -13.31 13.13
C PHE A 23 22.42 -13.40 14.33
N ARG A 24 21.95 -12.24 14.80
CA ARG A 24 21.05 -12.13 15.95
C ARG A 24 19.78 -11.36 15.57
N PRO A 25 18.64 -11.65 16.22
CA PRO A 25 17.43 -10.86 16.05
C PRO A 25 17.70 -9.37 16.23
N ILE A 26 17.08 -8.53 15.39
CA ILE A 26 17.25 -7.05 15.46
C ILE A 26 16.91 -6.48 16.84
N GLN A 27 16.06 -7.19 17.60
CA GLN A 27 15.65 -6.83 18.95
C GLN A 27 16.80 -6.92 19.97
N ASP A 28 17.79 -7.76 19.68
CA ASP A 28 18.91 -8.07 20.59
C ASP A 28 20.16 -7.21 20.28
N VAL A 29 20.18 -6.55 19.13
CA VAL A 29 21.35 -5.77 18.65
C VAL A 29 21.07 -4.28 18.47
N MET A 30 19.81 -3.85 18.47
CA MET A 30 19.44 -2.43 18.29
C MET A 30 18.84 -1.81 19.56
N PRO A 31 19.04 -0.51 19.78
CA PRO A 31 18.39 0.22 20.88
C PRO A 31 16.86 0.19 20.78
N ALA A 32 16.19 0.18 21.94
CA ALA A 32 14.72 0.13 22.03
C ALA A 32 14.03 1.28 21.29
N GLU A 33 14.59 2.49 21.35
CA GLU A 33 14.05 3.67 20.65
C GLU A 33 13.99 3.46 19.13
N PHE A 34 15.04 2.89 18.55
CA PHE A 34 15.09 2.55 17.13
C PHE A 34 14.01 1.53 16.76
N LEU A 35 13.82 0.50 17.59
CA LEU A 35 12.77 -0.51 17.37
C LEU A 35 11.37 0.11 17.41
N THR A 36 11.12 1.09 18.27
CA THR A 36 9.81 1.78 18.30
C THR A 36 9.58 2.65 17.07
N MET A 37 10.62 3.30 16.55
CA MET A 37 10.55 4.10 15.33
C MET A 37 10.27 3.21 14.12
N VAL A 38 10.97 2.08 14.01
CA VAL A 38 10.74 1.11 12.94
C VAL A 38 9.34 0.51 13.10
N LYS A 39 8.93 -0.01 14.26
CA LYS A 39 7.59 -0.60 14.44
C LYS A 39 6.39 0.33 14.16
N ARG A 40 6.59 1.65 14.02
CA ARG A 40 5.56 2.63 13.61
C ARG A 40 5.20 2.57 12.10
N HIS A 41 5.30 1.41 11.48
CA HIS A 41 4.70 1.18 10.17
C HIS A 41 3.18 1.33 10.27
N ARG A 42 2.52 1.93 9.26
CA ARG A 42 1.05 1.91 9.16
C ARG A 42 0.62 0.45 9.35
N GLY A 43 -0.12 0.19 10.42
CA GLY A 43 -0.64 -1.15 10.70
C GLY A 43 -1.39 -1.69 9.50
N LYS A 44 -1.51 -3.02 9.41
CA LYS A 44 -2.32 -3.70 8.38
C LYS A 44 -3.63 -2.94 8.18
N GLN A 45 -3.94 -2.59 6.93
CA GLN A 45 -5.21 -1.99 6.58
C GLN A 45 -6.31 -2.96 7.04
N LYS A 46 -7.00 -2.62 8.14
CA LYS A 46 -7.82 -3.56 8.93
C LYS A 46 -8.94 -4.22 8.14
N ALA A 47 -9.37 -3.61 7.03
CA ALA A 47 -10.24 -4.20 6.01
C ALA A 47 -10.18 -3.35 4.72
N PRO A 48 -10.47 -3.92 3.54
CA PRO A 48 -10.84 -3.11 2.38
C PRO A 48 -12.14 -2.38 2.69
N THR A 49 -12.10 -1.04 2.76
CA THR A 49 -13.28 -0.22 3.07
C THR A 49 -14.29 -0.16 1.92
N LYS A 50 -13.90 -0.58 0.72
CA LYS A 50 -14.73 -0.59 -0.49
C LYS A 50 -14.54 -1.91 -1.22
N GLN A 51 -15.63 -2.52 -1.65
CA GLN A 51 -15.60 -3.70 -2.52
C GLN A 51 -15.62 -3.24 -3.98
N ALA A 52 -14.66 -3.72 -4.78
CA ALA A 52 -14.63 -3.47 -6.21
C ALA A 52 -15.55 -4.47 -6.92
N ILE A 53 -16.74 -4.03 -7.31
CA ILE A 53 -17.72 -4.83 -8.05
C ILE A 53 -18.04 -4.17 -9.38
N THR A 54 -18.43 -4.98 -10.37
CA THR A 54 -18.93 -4.47 -11.65
C THR A 54 -20.43 -4.25 -11.55
N ILE A 55 -20.86 -2.99 -11.62
CA ILE A 55 -22.28 -2.61 -11.67
C ILE A 55 -22.60 -1.94 -13.01
N ARG A 56 -23.80 -2.18 -13.53
CA ARG A 56 -24.31 -1.47 -14.71
C ARG A 56 -25.19 -0.31 -14.25
N LEU A 57 -24.93 0.88 -14.77
CA LEU A 57 -25.67 2.10 -14.49
C LEU A 57 -26.24 2.66 -15.80
N SER A 58 -27.34 3.40 -15.71
CA SER A 58 -27.89 4.11 -16.86
C SER A 58 -26.85 5.08 -17.46
N PRO A 59 -26.76 5.22 -18.80
CA PRO A 59 -25.87 6.18 -19.44
C PRO A 59 -26.04 7.61 -18.92
N GLU A 60 -27.27 8.03 -18.63
CA GLU A 60 -27.58 9.37 -18.12
C GLU A 60 -26.91 9.62 -16.76
N VAL A 61 -26.95 8.64 -15.86
CA VAL A 61 -26.29 8.68 -14.56
C VAL A 61 -24.78 8.80 -14.75
N VAL A 62 -24.19 7.94 -15.58
CA VAL A 62 -22.72 7.95 -15.80
C VAL A 62 -22.27 9.29 -16.38
N ASN A 63 -22.99 9.83 -17.36
CA ASN A 63 -22.65 11.09 -18.01
C ASN A 63 -22.77 12.27 -17.02
N ALA A 64 -23.85 12.33 -16.25
CA ALA A 64 -24.05 13.38 -15.24
C ALA A 64 -22.92 13.40 -14.21
N PHE A 65 -22.54 12.23 -13.67
CA PHE A 65 -21.46 12.18 -12.68
C PHE A 65 -20.09 12.45 -13.30
N LYS A 66 -19.77 11.89 -14.47
CA LYS A 66 -18.49 12.15 -15.15
C LYS A 66 -18.27 13.64 -15.44
N ALA A 67 -19.33 14.39 -15.75
CA ALA A 67 -19.27 15.83 -15.96
C ALA A 67 -18.83 16.60 -14.69
N THR A 68 -18.97 16.03 -13.49
CA THR A 68 -18.49 16.63 -12.23
C THR A 68 -16.97 16.56 -12.05
N GLY A 69 -16.25 15.89 -12.97
CA GLY A 69 -14.80 15.83 -13.01
C GLY A 69 -14.18 14.85 -12.02
N LYS A 70 -12.99 15.19 -11.52
CA LYS A 70 -12.22 14.32 -10.61
C LYS A 70 -13.05 13.96 -9.38
N GLY A 71 -13.10 12.66 -9.07
CA GLY A 71 -13.84 12.16 -7.90
C GLY A 71 -15.30 11.81 -8.15
N TRP A 72 -15.78 11.82 -9.40
CA TRP A 72 -17.17 11.45 -9.73
C TRP A 72 -17.60 10.07 -9.20
N GLN A 73 -16.68 9.09 -9.17
CA GLN A 73 -16.92 7.76 -8.61
C GLN A 73 -17.13 7.78 -7.08
N SER A 74 -16.40 8.65 -6.36
CA SER A 74 -16.64 8.83 -4.92
C SER A 74 -18.00 9.47 -4.68
N ARG A 75 -18.37 10.45 -5.51
CA ARG A 75 -19.61 11.21 -5.39
C ARG A 75 -20.86 10.34 -5.65
N ILE A 76 -20.81 9.42 -6.62
CA ILE A 76 -21.90 8.44 -6.81
C ILE A 76 -21.98 7.46 -5.64
N ASN A 77 -20.84 7.01 -5.10
CA ASN A 77 -20.81 6.14 -3.92
C ASN A 77 -21.43 6.81 -2.68
N GLU A 78 -21.16 8.10 -2.45
CA GLU A 78 -21.75 8.88 -1.34
C GLU A 78 -23.27 8.95 -1.43
N ILE A 79 -23.82 9.11 -2.63
CA ILE A 79 -25.29 9.15 -2.84
C ILE A 79 -25.92 7.79 -2.57
N LEU A 80 -25.30 6.71 -3.07
CA LEU A 80 -25.78 5.35 -2.78
C LEU A 80 -25.73 5.06 -1.27
N LEU A 81 -24.65 5.45 -0.59
CA LEU A 81 -24.53 5.30 0.85
C LEU A 81 -25.59 6.09 1.61
N LYS A 82 -25.86 7.34 1.19
CA LYS A 82 -26.91 8.16 1.79
C LYS A 82 -28.29 7.51 1.62
N HIS A 83 -28.58 6.95 0.44
CA HIS A 83 -29.84 6.26 0.18
C HIS A 83 -30.04 5.05 1.10
N VAL A 84 -28.99 4.23 1.28
CA VAL A 84 -29.01 3.08 2.19
C VAL A 84 -29.21 3.51 3.65
N ASN A 85 -28.55 4.59 4.10
CA ASN A 85 -28.70 5.08 5.47
C ASN A 85 -30.06 5.76 5.74
N SER A 86 -30.77 6.16 4.68
CA SER A 86 -32.12 6.74 4.78
C SER A 86 -33.24 5.71 4.61
N MET A 87 -32.89 4.44 4.39
CA MET A 87 -33.82 3.33 4.23
C MET A 87 -34.24 2.74 5.58
#